data_AF-A0A6U4PRN5-F1
#
_entry.id   AF-A0A6U4PRN5-F1
#
_cell.length_a   1.000
_cell.length_b   1.000
_cell.length_c   1.000
_cell.angle_alpha   90.00
_cell.angle_beta   90.00
_cell.angle_gamma   90.00
#
_symmetry.space_group_name_H-M   'P 1'
#
loop_
_entity.id
_entity.type
_entity.pdbx_description
1 polymer ?
#
loop_
_entity_poly.entity_id
_entity_poly.type
_entity_poly.pdbx_seq_one_letter_code
_entity_poly.pdbx_strand_id
1 'polypeptide(L)'
;GGRKLFGDGMDATGCSPKRQLMLPHFYLACLWMLVAVFRTMYMLGTVRLQMVENGGGKTPAQADDLVRAFNWLILASSVITPLFGRLMDVLGMSFAFFFVNTLGVFVFGALHSSDFGLLYFAFVVFGCFRAWNYGAITAYAQSVFGGANFGRIYGVIGLFGILASALQAPVIAISLQYLPEWGDFLPVNLTIEGCSALVYVFPAFIWWQGRREAPSG
;
A
#
# COMPACT_ATOMS: atom_id res chain seq x y z
N GLY A 1 -27.97 -11.45 -7.82
CA GLY A 1 -27.16 -10.27 -8.18
C GLY A 1 -26.20 -10.01 -7.05
N GLY A 2 -24.90 -10.17 -7.30
CA GLY A 2 -23.87 -9.90 -6.29
C GLY A 2 -23.84 -8.41 -5.96
N ARG A 3 -23.69 -8.07 -4.68
CA ARG A 3 -23.50 -6.69 -4.23
C ARG A 3 -22.28 -6.12 -4.96
N LYS A 4 -22.45 -5.04 -5.73
CA LYS A 4 -21.32 -4.41 -6.41
C LYS A 4 -20.35 -3.87 -5.36
N LEU A 5 -19.08 -4.19 -5.51
CA LEU A 5 -18.02 -3.79 -4.56
C LEU A 5 -17.71 -2.28 -4.64
N PHE A 6 -18.24 -1.61 -5.66
CA PHE A 6 -17.96 -0.24 -6.07
C PHE A 6 -19.16 0.33 -6.86
N GLY A 7 -19.21 1.65 -7.11
CA GLY A 7 -20.29 2.29 -7.85
C GLY A 7 -20.35 1.95 -9.36
N ASP A 8 -21.56 1.80 -9.90
CA ASP A 8 -21.94 1.60 -11.31
C ASP A 8 -21.21 2.50 -12.31
N GLY A 9 -20.92 3.76 -11.96
CA GLY A 9 -20.23 4.73 -12.81
C GLY A 9 -18.73 4.48 -12.96
N MET A 10 -18.17 3.51 -12.22
CA MET A 10 -16.82 3.02 -12.45
C MET A 10 -16.79 1.74 -13.28
N ASP A 11 -17.93 1.09 -13.56
CA ASP A 11 -17.94 -0.14 -14.35
C ASP A 11 -17.47 0.14 -15.80
N ALA A 12 -16.29 -0.39 -16.12
CA ALA A 12 -15.64 -0.23 -17.40
C ALA A 12 -15.53 -1.55 -18.17
N THR A 13 -16.19 -2.63 -17.71
CA THR A 13 -16.11 -3.99 -18.28
C THR A 13 -16.43 -4.05 -19.78
N GLY A 14 -17.36 -3.21 -20.25
CA GLY A 14 -17.76 -3.12 -21.66
C GLY A 14 -16.94 -2.14 -22.52
N CYS A 15 -15.97 -1.43 -21.94
CA CYS A 15 -15.17 -0.45 -22.67
C CYS A 15 -13.98 -1.08 -23.40
N SER A 16 -13.56 -0.47 -24.52
CA SER A 16 -12.31 -0.85 -25.18
C SER A 16 -11.10 -0.56 -24.26
N PRO A 17 -9.99 -1.32 -24.37
CA PRO A 17 -8.80 -1.12 -23.52
C PRO A 17 -8.29 0.33 -23.56
N LYS A 18 -8.27 0.95 -24.74
CA LYS A 18 -7.84 2.34 -24.91
C LYS A 18 -8.72 3.30 -24.11
N ARG A 19 -10.03 3.06 -24.08
CA ARG A 19 -10.96 3.86 -23.27
C ARG A 19 -10.76 3.62 -21.79
N GLN A 20 -10.55 2.36 -21.37
CA GLN A 20 -10.27 2.00 -19.97
C GLN A 20 -9.02 2.72 -19.43
N LEU A 21 -7.95 2.82 -20.24
CA LEU A 21 -6.72 3.53 -19.88
C LEU A 21 -6.87 5.05 -19.74
N MET A 22 -7.89 5.63 -20.38
CA MET A 22 -8.17 7.08 -20.33
C MET A 22 -9.09 7.46 -19.16
N LEU A 23 -9.57 6.48 -18.38
CA LEU A 23 -10.48 6.77 -17.27
C LEU A 23 -9.74 7.42 -16.09
N PRO A 24 -10.28 8.47 -15.46
CA PRO A 24 -9.64 9.12 -14.31
C PRO A 24 -9.30 8.15 -13.17
N HIS A 25 -10.18 7.18 -12.91
CA HIS A 25 -9.99 6.19 -11.85
C HIS A 25 -8.95 5.11 -12.20
N PHE A 26 -8.54 4.99 -13.46
CA PHE A 26 -7.35 4.20 -13.84
C PHE A 26 -6.08 4.89 -13.34
N TYR A 27 -5.93 6.20 -13.57
CA TYR A 27 -4.76 6.95 -13.11
C TYR A 27 -4.68 7.02 -11.58
N LEU A 28 -5.82 7.15 -10.89
CA LEU A 28 -5.86 7.08 -9.42
C LEU A 28 -5.38 5.71 -8.91
N ALA A 29 -5.76 4.62 -9.58
CA ALA A 29 -5.30 3.28 -9.25
C ALA A 29 -3.79 3.09 -9.51
N CYS A 30 -3.27 3.65 -10.61
CA CYS A 30 -1.83 3.67 -10.90
C CYS A 30 -1.03 4.46 -9.86
N LEU A 31 -1.52 5.65 -9.47
CA LEU A 31 -0.88 6.47 -8.44
C LEU A 31 -0.91 5.77 -7.08
N TRP A 32 -2.04 5.16 -6.72
CA TRP A 32 -2.17 4.36 -5.51
C TRP A 32 -1.18 3.18 -5.50
N MET A 33 -1.08 2.45 -6.61
CA MET A 33 -0.15 1.33 -6.77
C MET A 33 1.31 1.80 -6.65
N LEU A 34 1.66 2.91 -7.29
CA LEU A 34 2.99 3.50 -7.20
C LEU A 34 3.39 3.73 -5.75
N VAL A 35 2.55 4.41 -4.96
CA VAL A 35 2.86 4.72 -3.56
C VAL A 35 2.85 3.47 -2.68
N ALA A 36 1.89 2.55 -2.88
CA ALA A 36 1.81 1.30 -2.10
C ALA A 36 3.03 0.39 -2.33
N VAL A 37 3.46 0.24 -3.58
CA VAL A 37 4.66 -0.54 -3.92
C VAL A 37 5.92 0.16 -3.47
N PHE A 38 6.01 1.49 -3.64
CA PHE A 38 7.16 2.27 -3.16
C PHE A 38 7.36 2.07 -1.66
N ARG A 39 6.31 2.21 -0.85
CA ARG A 39 6.35 1.96 0.61
C ARG A 39 6.83 0.56 0.94
N THR A 40 6.30 -0.44 0.25
CA THR A 40 6.68 -1.83 0.44
C THR A 40 8.17 -2.04 0.17
N MET A 41 8.64 -1.58 -0.99
CA MET A 41 10.03 -1.75 -1.39
C MET A 41 10.97 -0.95 -0.50
N TYR A 42 10.64 0.30 -0.21
CA TYR A 42 11.40 1.15 0.70
C TYR A 42 11.58 0.50 2.07
N MET A 43 10.52 0.00 2.69
CA MET A 43 10.60 -0.71 3.97
C MET A 43 11.49 -1.95 3.87
N LEU A 44 11.34 -2.78 2.83
CA LEU A 44 12.17 -3.98 2.65
C LEU A 44 13.66 -3.65 2.50
N GLY A 45 14.00 -2.58 1.78
CA GLY A 45 15.41 -2.19 1.59
C GLY A 45 16.02 -1.40 2.75
N THR A 46 15.20 -0.86 3.65
CA THR A 46 15.69 0.01 4.74
C THR A 46 15.47 -0.55 6.13
N VAL A 47 14.68 -1.62 6.32
CA VAL A 47 14.32 -2.15 7.65
C VAL A 47 15.51 -2.30 8.59
N ARG A 48 16.62 -2.89 8.12
CA ARG A 48 17.81 -3.06 8.95
C ARG A 48 18.42 -1.72 9.34
N LEU A 49 18.57 -0.81 8.39
CA LEU A 49 19.12 0.52 8.62
C LEU A 49 18.22 1.31 9.57
N GLN A 50 16.91 1.27 9.36
CA GLN A 50 15.93 1.89 10.26
C GLN A 50 15.98 1.31 11.67
N MET A 51 16.23 0.02 11.85
CA MET A 51 16.37 -0.55 13.20
C MET A 51 17.67 -0.16 13.90
N VAL A 52 18.74 0.13 13.15
CA VAL A 52 20.01 0.60 13.71
C VAL A 52 19.95 2.09 14.02
N GLU A 53 19.46 2.89 13.07
CA GLU A 53 19.51 4.35 13.13
C GLU A 53 18.35 4.96 13.91
N ASN A 54 17.10 4.43 13.80
CA ASN A 54 15.93 5.10 14.40
C ASN A 54 16.00 5.14 15.95
N GLY A 55 16.35 6.33 16.47
CA GLY A 55 16.08 6.99 17.76
C GLY A 55 16.08 6.22 19.09
N GLY A 56 16.21 4.90 19.09
CA GLY A 56 15.92 4.03 20.24
C GLY A 56 17.14 3.44 20.92
N GLY A 57 18.36 3.83 20.54
CA GLY A 57 19.60 3.30 21.11
C GLY A 57 19.77 1.79 20.94
N LYS A 58 19.19 1.21 19.89
CA LYS A 58 19.20 -0.24 19.64
C LYS A 58 20.61 -0.66 19.25
N THR A 59 21.11 -1.73 19.87
CA THR A 59 22.39 -2.32 19.49
C THR A 59 22.29 -3.00 18.11
N PRO A 60 23.40 -3.15 17.37
CA PRO A 60 23.39 -3.89 16.10
C PRO A 60 22.82 -5.31 16.22
N ALA A 61 23.08 -5.99 17.34
CA ALA A 61 22.53 -7.32 17.61
C ALA A 61 20.99 -7.32 17.73
N GLN A 62 20.43 -6.34 18.45
CA GLN A 62 18.98 -6.17 18.57
C GLN A 62 18.32 -5.82 17.22
N ALA A 63 18.99 -5.00 16.41
CA ALA A 63 18.51 -4.68 15.07
C ALA A 63 18.49 -5.94 14.17
N ASP A 64 19.53 -6.77 14.22
CA ASP A 64 19.57 -8.03 13.46
C ASP A 64 18.50 -9.03 13.94
N ASP A 65 18.21 -9.10 15.25
CA ASP A 65 17.11 -9.89 15.80
C ASP A 65 15.73 -9.42 15.30
N LEU A 66 15.50 -8.10 15.29
CA LEU A 66 14.27 -7.51 14.76
C LEU A 66 14.11 -7.79 13.27
N VAL A 67 15.19 -7.72 12.48
CA VAL A 67 15.16 -8.04 11.05
C VAL A 67 14.85 -9.52 10.82
N ARG A 68 15.42 -10.42 11.62
CA ARG A 68 15.09 -11.85 11.57
C ARG A 68 13.60 -12.08 11.87
N ALA A 69 13.08 -11.44 12.92
CA ALA A 69 11.66 -11.52 13.24
C ALA A 69 10.79 -10.93 12.13
N PHE A 70 11.14 -9.77 11.58
CA PHE A 70 10.44 -9.13 10.46
C PHE A 70 10.29 -10.07 9.27
N ASN A 71 11.37 -10.73 8.85
CA ASN A 71 11.35 -11.67 7.72
C ASN A 71 10.39 -12.85 7.96
N TRP A 72 10.35 -13.40 9.18
CA TRP A 72 9.42 -14.46 9.55
C TRP A 72 7.97 -13.97 9.63
N LEU A 73 7.75 -12.82 10.27
CA LEU A 73 6.41 -12.28 10.52
C LEU A 73 5.71 -11.84 9.24
N ILE A 74 6.44 -11.32 8.25
CA ILE A 74 5.86 -11.01 6.93
C ILE A 74 5.29 -12.26 6.27
N LEU A 75 6.05 -13.37 6.28
CA LEU A 75 5.58 -14.62 5.69
C LEU A 75 4.38 -15.16 6.47
N ALA A 76 4.46 -15.15 7.81
CA ALA A 76 3.39 -15.63 8.67
C ALA A 76 2.08 -14.82 8.48
N SER A 77 2.16 -13.49 8.35
CA SER A 77 0.99 -12.63 8.17
C SER A 77 0.18 -12.93 6.90
N SER A 78 0.80 -13.54 5.88
CA SER A 78 0.15 -13.86 4.60
C SER A 78 -0.98 -14.88 4.76
N VAL A 79 -0.98 -15.68 5.83
CA VAL A 79 -2.06 -16.65 6.14
C VAL A 79 -3.39 -15.97 6.46
N ILE A 80 -3.37 -14.68 6.79
CA ILE A 80 -4.56 -13.89 7.16
C ILE A 80 -5.22 -13.26 5.91
N THR A 81 -4.59 -13.36 4.73
CA THR A 81 -5.13 -12.80 3.46
C THR A 81 -6.58 -13.19 3.16
N PRO A 82 -7.08 -14.42 3.40
CA PRO A 82 -8.47 -14.77 3.18
C PRO A 82 -9.47 -13.93 4.02
N LEU A 83 -9.06 -13.50 5.21
CA LEU A 83 -9.88 -12.62 6.05
C LEU A 83 -10.08 -11.26 5.39
N PHE A 84 -9.04 -10.73 4.74
CA PHE A 84 -9.13 -9.48 3.98
C PHE A 84 -10.11 -9.59 2.80
N GLY A 85 -10.12 -10.73 2.09
CA GLY A 85 -11.11 -11.00 1.05
C GLY A 85 -12.54 -10.90 1.59
N ARG A 86 -12.84 -11.59 2.71
CA ARG A 86 -14.16 -11.51 3.37
C ARG A 86 -14.50 -10.09 3.82
N LEU A 87 -13.53 -9.37 4.37
CA LEU A 87 -13.71 -7.98 4.81
C LEU A 87 -14.08 -7.07 3.64
N MET A 88 -13.40 -7.23 2.50
CA MET A 88 -13.71 -6.51 1.26
C MET A 88 -15.11 -6.86 0.73
N ASP A 89 -15.52 -8.12 0.80
CA ASP A 89 -16.85 -8.54 0.35
C ASP A 89 -17.98 -7.94 1.21
N VAL A 90 -17.75 -7.80 2.52
CA VAL A 90 -18.76 -7.29 3.47
C VAL A 90 -18.79 -5.75 3.51
N LEU A 91 -17.63 -5.11 3.55
CA LEU A 91 -17.48 -3.66 3.77
C LEU A 91 -17.24 -2.87 2.48
N GLY A 92 -16.97 -3.56 1.37
CA GLY A 92 -16.77 -2.97 0.05
C GLY A 92 -15.34 -2.51 -0.22
N MET A 93 -15.10 -2.13 -1.48
CA MET A 93 -13.77 -1.84 -2.00
C MET A 93 -13.17 -0.53 -1.45
N SER A 94 -14.01 0.48 -1.23
CA SER A 94 -13.55 1.75 -0.63
C SER A 94 -12.97 1.53 0.77
N PHE A 95 -13.69 0.78 1.62
CA PHE A 95 -13.21 0.46 2.96
C PHE A 95 -11.92 -0.37 2.90
N ALA A 96 -11.84 -1.34 1.99
CA ALA A 96 -10.65 -2.16 1.82
C ALA A 96 -9.40 -1.30 1.50
N PHE A 97 -9.49 -0.38 0.53
CA PHE A 97 -8.38 0.53 0.21
C PHE A 97 -8.07 1.52 1.34
N PHE A 98 -9.09 2.06 2.01
CA PHE A 98 -8.89 2.93 3.16
C PHE A 98 -8.14 2.21 4.27
N PHE A 99 -8.62 1.02 4.64
CA PHE A 99 -8.06 0.21 5.72
C PHE A 99 -6.62 -0.17 5.43
N VAL A 100 -6.33 -0.67 4.23
CA VAL A 100 -4.96 -1.01 3.83
C VAL A 100 -4.05 0.22 3.86
N ASN A 101 -4.51 1.39 3.40
CA ASN A 101 -3.73 2.62 3.51
C ASN A 101 -3.40 2.98 4.96
N THR A 102 -4.38 2.85 5.86
CA THR A 102 -4.20 3.10 7.30
C THR A 102 -3.18 2.16 7.93
N LEU A 103 -3.16 0.88 7.55
CA LEU A 103 -2.13 -0.06 8.01
C LEU A 103 -0.74 0.38 7.54
N GLY A 104 -0.62 0.83 6.30
CA GLY A 104 0.65 1.36 5.79
C GLY A 104 1.13 2.56 6.58
N VAL A 105 0.25 3.54 6.85
CA VAL A 105 0.58 4.73 7.66
C VAL A 105 1.00 4.35 9.08
N PHE A 106 0.25 3.43 9.69
CA PHE A 106 0.56 2.93 11.03
C PHE A 106 1.97 2.32 11.11
N VAL A 107 2.35 1.50 10.12
CA VAL A 107 3.67 0.84 10.09
C VAL A 107 4.78 1.88 10.15
N PHE A 108 4.79 2.84 9.23
CA PHE A 108 5.85 3.85 9.13
C PHE A 108 5.88 4.79 10.33
N GLY A 109 4.71 5.11 10.92
CA GLY A 109 4.65 5.81 12.20
C GLY A 109 5.32 5.01 13.32
N ALA A 110 5.03 3.71 13.41
CA ALA A 110 5.56 2.81 14.44
C ALA A 110 7.07 2.53 14.33
N LEU A 111 7.69 2.72 13.16
CA LEU A 111 9.14 2.47 12.96
C LEU A 111 10.04 3.37 13.80
N HIS A 112 9.54 4.51 14.28
CA HIS A 112 10.28 5.42 15.15
C HIS A 112 10.19 5.05 16.63
N SER A 113 9.41 4.02 16.97
CA SER A 113 9.25 3.59 18.36
C SER A 113 10.51 2.89 18.90
N SER A 114 10.76 3.08 20.19
CA SER A 114 11.71 2.28 20.97
C SER A 114 11.07 1.02 21.57
N ASP A 115 9.73 0.91 21.54
CA ASP A 115 9.00 -0.24 22.05
C ASP A 115 9.06 -1.42 21.06
N PHE A 116 9.72 -2.49 21.48
CA PHE A 116 9.84 -3.74 20.72
C PHE A 116 8.48 -4.40 20.46
N GLY A 117 7.54 -4.33 21.40
CA GLY A 117 6.20 -4.90 21.22
C GLY A 117 5.46 -4.20 20.07
N LEU A 118 5.53 -2.87 20.02
CA LEU A 118 4.97 -2.08 18.93
C LEU A 118 5.66 -2.38 17.59
N LEU A 119 6.98 -2.58 17.56
CA LEU A 119 7.71 -2.95 16.35
C LEU A 119 7.32 -4.33 15.82
N TYR A 120 7.22 -5.34 16.68
CA TYR A 120 6.75 -6.68 16.27
C TYR A 120 5.32 -6.62 15.72
N PHE A 121 4.44 -5.87 16.36
CA PHE A 121 3.08 -5.66 15.86
C PHE A 121 3.10 -4.94 14.50
N ALA A 122 3.91 -3.89 14.34
CA ALA A 122 4.08 -3.19 13.08
C ALA A 122 4.59 -4.12 11.97
N PHE A 123 5.46 -5.09 12.27
CA PHE A 123 5.93 -6.06 11.27
C PHE A 123 4.84 -7.01 10.79
N VAL A 124 3.96 -7.46 11.68
CA VAL A 124 2.76 -8.24 11.31
C VAL A 124 1.83 -7.39 10.45
N VAL A 125 1.57 -6.15 10.87
CA VAL A 125 0.72 -5.20 10.14
C VAL A 125 1.31 -4.90 8.76
N PHE A 126 2.63 -4.75 8.65
CA PHE A 126 3.31 -4.54 7.37
C PHE A 126 3.15 -5.71 6.41
N GLY A 127 3.28 -6.94 6.91
CA GLY A 127 3.05 -8.12 6.10
C GLY A 127 1.61 -8.22 5.59
N CYS A 128 0.62 -7.90 6.44
CA CYS A 128 -0.78 -7.76 6.03
C CYS A 128 -0.96 -6.66 4.99
N PHE A 129 -0.47 -5.44 5.27
CA PHE A 129 -0.49 -4.30 4.34
C PHE A 129 0.04 -4.71 2.97
N ARG A 130 1.22 -5.32 2.92
CA ARG A 130 1.86 -5.80 1.69
C ARG A 130 0.96 -6.78 0.94
N ALA A 131 0.52 -7.85 1.58
CA ALA A 131 -0.29 -8.88 0.91
C ALA A 131 -1.64 -8.31 0.44
N TRP A 132 -2.30 -7.54 1.29
CA TRP A 132 -3.63 -6.99 1.04
C TRP A 132 -3.61 -5.87 0.01
N ASN A 133 -2.50 -5.12 -0.11
CA ASN A 133 -2.32 -4.15 -1.18
C ASN A 133 -2.47 -4.81 -2.56
N TYR A 134 -1.72 -5.89 -2.80
CA TYR A 134 -1.76 -6.61 -4.07
C TYR A 134 -3.12 -7.28 -4.29
N GLY A 135 -3.74 -7.80 -3.22
CA GLY A 135 -5.10 -8.34 -3.28
C GLY A 135 -6.14 -7.29 -3.69
N ALA A 136 -6.13 -6.13 -3.03
CA ALA A 136 -7.09 -5.05 -3.27
C ALA A 136 -7.03 -4.52 -4.70
N ILE A 137 -5.83 -4.24 -5.20
CA ILE A 137 -5.64 -3.71 -6.57
C ILE A 137 -5.96 -4.75 -7.64
N THR A 138 -5.67 -6.03 -7.39
CA THR A 138 -6.07 -7.13 -8.27
C THR A 138 -7.60 -7.25 -8.33
N ALA A 139 -8.27 -7.25 -7.17
CA ALA A 139 -9.71 -7.30 -7.09
C ALA A 139 -10.37 -6.07 -7.74
N TYR A 140 -9.82 -4.88 -7.53
CA TYR A 140 -10.24 -3.66 -8.21
C TYR A 140 -10.13 -3.82 -9.71
N ALA A 141 -8.95 -4.18 -10.23
CA ALA A 141 -8.74 -4.28 -11.66
C ALA A 141 -9.68 -5.30 -12.32
N GLN A 142 -9.88 -6.45 -11.68
CA GLN A 142 -10.80 -7.49 -12.14
C GLN A 142 -12.26 -7.02 -12.14
N SER A 143 -12.68 -6.35 -11.07
CA SER A 143 -14.09 -6.00 -10.89
C SER A 143 -14.50 -4.76 -11.71
N VAL A 144 -13.59 -3.79 -11.84
CA VAL A 144 -13.83 -2.50 -12.53
C VAL A 144 -13.62 -2.59 -14.04
N PHE A 145 -12.54 -3.23 -14.51
CA PHE A 145 -12.20 -3.27 -15.94
C PHE A 145 -12.58 -4.58 -16.62
N GLY A 146 -13.04 -5.58 -15.85
CA GLY A 146 -13.47 -6.87 -16.34
C GLY A 146 -12.34 -7.82 -16.73
N GLY A 147 -12.67 -9.11 -16.77
CA GLY A 147 -11.69 -10.17 -17.04
C GLY A 147 -11.08 -10.13 -18.45
N ALA A 148 -11.82 -9.66 -19.47
CA ALA A 148 -11.37 -9.68 -20.86
C ALA A 148 -10.10 -8.82 -21.09
N ASN A 149 -10.01 -7.68 -20.41
CA ASN A 149 -8.87 -6.76 -20.53
C ASN A 149 -7.96 -6.76 -19.29
N PHE A 150 -8.26 -7.59 -18.29
CA PHE A 150 -7.58 -7.61 -16.99
C PHE A 150 -6.07 -7.62 -17.12
N GLY A 151 -5.50 -8.56 -17.87
CA GLY A 151 -4.04 -8.70 -18.00
C GLY A 151 -3.36 -7.46 -18.60
N ARG A 152 -4.00 -6.77 -19.54
CA ARG A 152 -3.46 -5.54 -20.15
C ARG A 152 -3.51 -4.39 -19.16
N ILE A 153 -4.66 -4.17 -18.53
CA ILE A 153 -4.85 -3.05 -17.60
C ILE A 153 -4.01 -3.24 -16.35
N TYR A 154 -4.07 -4.44 -15.75
CA TYR A 154 -3.28 -4.78 -14.58
C TYR A 154 -1.78 -4.76 -14.87
N GLY A 155 -1.36 -5.16 -16.08
CA GLY A 155 0.02 -5.02 -16.53
C GLY A 155 0.50 -3.56 -16.54
N VAL A 156 -0.30 -2.63 -17.07
CA VAL A 156 0.05 -1.20 -17.06
C VAL A 156 0.06 -0.64 -15.63
N ILE A 157 -0.90 -1.01 -14.77
CA ILE A 157 -0.87 -0.66 -13.34
C ILE A 157 0.43 -1.20 -12.71
N GLY A 158 0.82 -2.42 -13.04
CA GLY A 158 2.06 -3.06 -12.59
C GLY A 158 3.33 -2.31 -13.02
N LEU A 159 3.34 -1.68 -14.20
CA LEU A 159 4.47 -0.84 -14.63
C LEU A 159 4.74 0.30 -13.63
N PHE A 160 3.71 0.91 -13.06
CA PHE A 160 3.87 1.93 -12.01
C PHE A 160 4.48 1.35 -10.73
N GLY A 161 4.19 0.08 -10.41
CA GLY A 161 4.85 -0.66 -9.34
C GLY A 161 6.34 -0.91 -9.63
N ILE A 162 6.70 -1.19 -10.88
CA ILE A 162 8.11 -1.33 -11.28
C ILE A 162 8.84 0.02 -11.18
N LEU A 163 8.21 1.11 -11.64
CA LEU A 163 8.76 2.46 -11.48
C LEU A 163 8.98 2.80 -10.00
N ALA A 164 8.00 2.50 -9.15
CA ALA A 164 8.13 2.66 -7.70
C ALA A 164 9.31 1.86 -7.12
N SER A 165 9.48 0.61 -7.57
CA SER A 165 10.59 -0.23 -7.14
C SER A 165 11.94 0.34 -7.61
N ALA A 166 12.01 0.89 -8.83
CA ALA A 166 13.22 1.52 -9.36
C ALA A 166 13.58 2.82 -8.63
N LEU A 167 12.59 3.60 -8.18
CA LEU A 167 12.79 4.82 -7.40
C LEU A 167 13.33 4.57 -5.98
N GLN A 168 13.18 3.34 -5.47
CA GLN A 168 13.61 2.97 -4.13
C GLN A 168 15.10 3.26 -3.88
N ALA A 169 15.98 2.73 -4.72
CA ALA A 169 17.43 2.82 -4.52
C ALA A 169 17.95 4.28 -4.56
N PRO A 170 17.54 5.12 -5.53
CA PRO A 170 17.86 6.55 -5.51
C PRO A 170 17.41 7.27 -4.24
N VAL A 171 16.20 6.99 -3.73
CA VAL A 171 15.70 7.64 -2.51
C VAL A 171 16.50 7.21 -1.29
N ILE A 172 16.88 5.93 -1.18
CA ILE A 172 17.75 5.44 -0.10
C ILE A 172 19.12 6.12 -0.18
N ALA A 173 19.71 6.21 -1.36
CA ALA A 173 21.00 6.88 -1.55
C ALA A 173 20.93 8.36 -1.14
N ILE A 174 19.86 9.07 -1.53
CA ILE A 174 19.66 10.47 -1.12
C ILE A 174 19.54 10.58 0.40
N SER A 175 18.80 9.67 1.03
CA SER A 175 18.63 9.61 2.48
C SER A 175 19.97 9.48 3.20
N LEU A 176 20.85 8.61 2.70
CA LEU A 176 22.16 8.33 3.32
C LEU A 176 23.21 9.42 3.01
N GLN A 177 23.18 10.04 1.82
CA GLN A 177 24.22 10.96 1.36
C GLN A 177 23.98 12.41 1.76
N TYR A 178 22.73 12.88 1.73
CA TYR A 178 22.40 14.30 1.85
C TYR A 178 21.70 14.66 3.16
N LEU A 179 21.26 13.67 3.95
CA LEU A 179 20.67 13.88 5.27
C LEU A 179 21.49 13.27 6.44
N PRO A 180 22.85 13.24 6.40
CA PRO A 180 23.63 12.64 7.48
C PRO A 180 23.48 13.39 8.81
N GLU A 181 23.21 14.70 8.77
CA GLU A 181 23.03 15.53 9.97
C GLU A 181 21.76 15.21 10.76
N TRP A 182 20.78 14.55 10.12
CA TRP A 182 19.53 14.19 10.78
C TRP A 182 19.59 12.82 11.46
N GLY A 183 20.65 12.04 11.24
CA GLY A 183 20.93 10.75 11.90
C GLY A 183 19.84 9.67 11.78
N ASP A 184 18.70 10.00 11.17
CA ASP A 184 17.48 9.22 11.22
C ASP A 184 16.81 9.21 9.85
N PHE A 185 16.16 8.10 9.51
CA PHE A 185 15.27 7.99 8.35
C PHE A 185 14.00 8.84 8.49
N LEU A 186 13.86 9.57 9.59
CA LEU A 186 12.69 10.37 9.97
C LEU A 186 12.25 11.36 8.89
N PRO A 187 13.09 12.21 8.28
CA PRO A 187 12.62 13.17 7.28
C PRO A 187 12.01 12.50 6.04
N VAL A 188 12.61 11.38 5.62
CA VAL A 188 12.17 10.63 4.45
C VAL A 188 10.90 9.85 4.77
N ASN A 189 10.85 9.21 5.95
CA ASN A 189 9.63 8.56 6.44
C ASN A 189 8.48 9.56 6.55
N LEU A 190 8.69 10.74 7.13
CA LEU A 190 7.68 11.80 7.21
C LEU A 190 7.24 12.28 5.82
N THR A 191 8.16 12.36 4.86
CA THR A 191 7.82 12.71 3.47
C THR A 191 6.95 11.64 2.82
N ILE A 192 7.32 10.36 2.97
CA ILE A 192 6.55 9.22 2.47
C ILE A 192 5.15 9.19 3.12
N GLU A 193 5.08 9.47 4.41
CA GLU A 193 3.82 9.54 5.16
C GLU A 193 2.97 10.75 4.76
N GLY A 194 3.59 11.92 4.56
CA GLY A 194 2.93 13.10 4.01
C GLY A 194 2.36 12.84 2.62
N CYS A 195 3.13 12.20 1.74
CA CYS A 195 2.66 11.77 0.42
C CYS A 195 1.55 10.70 0.52
N SER A 196 1.54 9.90 1.59
CA SER A 196 0.50 8.89 1.82
C SER A 196 -0.88 9.51 2.13
N ALA A 197 -0.95 10.79 2.49
CA ALA A 197 -2.24 11.49 2.54
C ALA A 197 -2.94 11.50 1.16
N LEU A 198 -2.18 11.62 0.06
CA LEU A 198 -2.73 11.65 -1.29
C LEU A 198 -3.36 10.32 -1.70
N VAL A 199 -2.91 9.19 -1.14
CA VAL A 199 -3.48 7.89 -1.49
C VAL A 199 -4.87 7.66 -0.91
N TYR A 200 -5.31 8.47 0.06
CA TYR A 200 -6.68 8.46 0.58
C TYR A 200 -7.70 9.08 -0.39
N VAL A 201 -7.24 9.83 -1.40
CA VAL A 201 -8.10 10.34 -2.47
C VAL A 201 -8.75 9.18 -3.23
N PHE A 202 -8.05 8.07 -3.43
CA PHE A 202 -8.57 6.92 -4.16
C PHE A 202 -9.75 6.22 -3.46
N PRO A 203 -9.65 5.76 -2.19
CA PRO A 203 -10.80 5.20 -1.49
C PRO A 203 -11.93 6.23 -1.29
N ALA A 204 -11.61 7.51 -1.10
CA ALA A 204 -12.62 8.58 -1.02
C ALA A 204 -13.38 8.75 -2.34
N PHE A 205 -12.68 8.67 -3.49
CA PHE A 205 -13.30 8.70 -4.81
C PHE A 205 -14.22 7.50 -5.03
N ILE A 206 -13.77 6.28 -4.69
CA ILE A 206 -14.58 5.05 -4.79
C ILE A 206 -15.85 5.19 -3.95
N TRP A 207 -15.72 5.70 -2.72
CA TRP A 207 -16.84 5.94 -1.82
C TRP A 207 -17.82 6.97 -2.37
N TRP A 208 -17.31 8.08 -2.88
CA TRP A 208 -18.13 9.16 -3.42
C TRP A 208 -18.94 8.70 -4.63
N GLN A 209 -18.32 7.96 -5.56
CA GLN A 209 -19.05 7.37 -6.69
C GLN A 209 -20.14 6.41 -6.22
N GLY A 210 -19.83 5.53 -5.26
CA GLY A 210 -20.83 4.61 -4.68
C GLY A 210 -22.01 5.33 -4.02
N ARG A 211 -21.82 6.54 -3.48
CA ARG A 211 -22.90 7.36 -2.91
C ARG A 211 -23.74 8.09 -3.94
N ARG A 212 -23.17 8.52 -5.07
CA ARG A 212 -23.93 9.23 -6.12
C ARG A 212 -24.99 8.37 -6.78
N GLU A 213 -24.83 7.06 -6.71
CA GLU A 213 -25.68 6.07 -7.38
C GLU A 213 -26.59 5.33 -6.40
N ALA A 214 -26.40 5.53 -5.10
CA ALA A 214 -27.39 5.13 -4.12
C ALA A 214 -28.67 5.94 -4.40
N PRO A 215 -29.84 5.29 -4.59
CA PRO A 215 -31.10 6.00 -4.74
C PRO A 215 -31.24 6.95 -3.55
N SER A 216 -31.51 8.22 -3.83
CA SER A 216 -31.95 9.20 -2.83
C SER A 216 -33.28 8.71 -2.25
N GLY A 217 -33.18 7.89 -1.20
CA GLY A 217 -34.29 7.51 -0.33
C GLY A 217 -34.51 8.57 0.74
#